data_AF-A0A382R4G4-F1
#
_entry.id   AF-A0A382R4G4-F1
#
_cell.length_a   1.000
_cell.length_b   1.000
_cell.length_c   1.000
_cell.angle_alpha   90.00
_cell.angle_beta   90.00
_cell.angle_gamma   90.00
#
_symmetry.space_group_name_H-M   'P 1'
#
loop_
_entity.id
_entity.type
_entity.pdbx_description
1 polymer ?
#
loop_
_entity_poly.entity_id
_entity_poly.type
_entity_poly.pdbx_seq_one_letter_code
_entity_poly.pdbx_strand_id
1 'polypeptide(L)'
;MKRAYRAKIGKVREAVKKVSLVGLGITLAAMPLLAQESDDADELEPFVIVGSNIATDIGDPQVKVDIFTESDIADSGAETLSQFIRKQPYAVGSGNSNETRSNGGNGSAGVDLRGLGGGTLVLINGRRPGIGGIDLNLVPLAAVERLEIQKDGASALYGSDAIAGVVNIVFKKGFSGTIVDLGYGNTTDTDVGQQSYSFVTGLADEKTSILIGGSYYKANALYSVD
;
A
#
# COMPACT_ATOMS: atom_id res chain seq x y z
N MET A 1 -28.30 -47.42 4.47
CA MET A 1 -27.56 -46.91 5.65
C MET A 1 -26.98 -45.51 5.39
N LYS A 2 -27.83 -44.48 5.26
CA LYS A 2 -27.45 -43.07 5.01
C LYS A 2 -28.32 -42.10 5.82
N ARG A 3 -28.46 -42.32 7.14
CA ARG A 3 -29.30 -41.46 8.02
C ARG A 3 -28.72 -41.14 9.41
N ALA A 4 -27.44 -41.41 9.68
CA ALA A 4 -26.87 -41.25 11.03
C ALA A 4 -25.72 -40.23 11.17
N TYR A 5 -25.49 -39.33 10.19
CA TYR A 5 -24.32 -38.42 10.23
C TYR A 5 -24.66 -36.92 10.27
N ARG A 6 -25.91 -36.53 10.54
CA ARG A 6 -26.34 -35.11 10.55
C ARG A 6 -26.72 -34.53 11.92
N ALA A 7 -26.39 -35.20 13.04
CA ALA A 7 -26.88 -34.79 14.37
C ALA A 7 -25.80 -34.30 15.36
N LYS A 8 -24.53 -34.13 14.95
CA LYS A 8 -23.43 -33.79 15.90
C LYS A 8 -22.78 -32.41 15.70
N ILE A 9 -23.23 -31.60 14.73
CA ILE A 9 -22.66 -30.27 14.44
C ILE A 9 -23.48 -29.12 15.09
N GLY A 10 -24.66 -29.41 15.65
CA GLY A 10 -25.53 -28.40 16.28
C GLY A 10 -25.23 -28.07 17.75
N LYS A 11 -24.42 -28.87 18.47
CA LYS A 11 -24.24 -28.72 19.93
C LYS A 11 -22.96 -28.01 20.36
N VAL A 12 -22.06 -27.67 19.43
CA VAL A 12 -20.80 -26.98 19.76
C VAL A 12 -20.95 -25.45 19.73
N ARG A 13 -21.89 -24.91 18.94
CA ARG A 13 -22.16 -23.45 18.86
C ARG A 13 -22.92 -22.87 20.05
N GLU A 14 -23.47 -23.70 20.94
CA GLU A 14 -24.24 -23.26 22.10
C GLU A 14 -23.42 -23.24 23.41
N ALA A 15 -22.28 -23.94 23.45
CA ALA A 15 -21.41 -24.01 24.63
C ALA A 15 -20.47 -22.80 24.77
N VAL A 16 -20.17 -22.11 23.66
CA VAL A 16 -19.23 -20.96 23.66
C VAL A 16 -19.90 -19.65 24.10
N LYS A 17 -21.24 -19.59 24.16
CA LYS A 17 -22.00 -18.36 24.50
C LYS A 17 -22.42 -18.20 25.97
N LYS A 18 -21.99 -19.09 26.88
CA LYS A 18 -22.45 -19.09 28.30
C LYS A 18 -21.36 -19.08 29.37
N VAL A 19 -20.14 -18.66 29.08
CA VAL A 19 -19.12 -18.43 30.12
C VAL A 19 -18.62 -17.00 30.00
N SER A 20 -19.51 -16.06 30.33
CA SER A 20 -19.14 -14.74 30.83
C SER A 20 -19.68 -14.60 32.25
N LEU A 21 -18.92 -13.86 33.05
CA LEU A 21 -19.20 -13.34 34.40
C LEU A 21 -18.61 -14.09 35.62
N VAL A 22 -17.70 -13.34 36.28
CA VAL A 22 -17.36 -13.28 37.72
C VAL A 22 -16.25 -14.21 38.23
N GLY A 23 -15.12 -13.59 38.59
CA GLY A 23 -14.05 -14.22 39.37
C GLY A 23 -12.85 -13.30 39.61
N LEU A 24 -13.01 -12.28 40.45
CA LEU A 24 -11.93 -11.48 41.04
C LEU A 24 -11.08 -12.40 41.94
N GLY A 25 -9.79 -12.56 41.66
CA GLY A 25 -8.90 -13.39 42.48
C GLY A 25 -7.44 -13.30 42.04
N ILE A 26 -6.70 -12.39 42.66
CA ILE A 26 -5.23 -12.31 42.57
C ILE A 26 -4.66 -13.49 43.36
N THR A 27 -4.04 -14.45 42.66
CA THR A 27 -3.05 -15.36 43.25
C THR A 27 -1.84 -15.44 42.35
N LEU A 28 -0.75 -14.86 42.86
CA LEU A 28 0.61 -14.94 42.37
C LEU A 28 1.08 -16.40 42.43
N ALA A 29 1.12 -17.09 41.29
CA ALA A 29 1.76 -18.40 41.16
C ALA A 29 2.72 -18.35 39.98
N ALA A 30 4.02 -18.28 40.31
CA ALA A 30 5.11 -18.41 39.35
C ALA A 30 5.01 -19.80 38.70
N MET A 31 4.67 -19.83 37.40
CA MET A 31 4.78 -21.01 36.56
C MET A 31 5.90 -20.78 35.54
N PRO A 32 6.71 -21.81 35.23
CA PRO A 32 7.89 -21.67 34.39
C PRO A 32 7.47 -21.25 32.98
N LEU A 33 8.23 -20.31 32.43
CA LEU A 33 8.17 -19.86 31.06
C LEU A 33 8.42 -21.07 30.12
N LEU A 34 7.36 -21.78 29.73
CA LEU A 34 7.42 -22.61 28.54
C LEU A 34 7.53 -21.67 27.34
N ALA A 35 8.63 -21.78 26.62
CA ALA A 35 8.81 -21.19 25.31
C ALA A 35 7.60 -21.56 24.45
N GLN A 36 6.81 -20.56 24.10
CA GLN A 36 5.79 -20.68 23.07
C GLN A 36 6.55 -20.70 21.75
N GLU A 37 6.75 -21.90 21.22
CA GLU A 37 7.10 -22.14 19.83
C GLU A 37 5.92 -21.60 19.00
N SER A 38 6.03 -20.33 18.62
CA SER A 38 5.16 -19.68 17.66
C SER A 38 5.55 -20.19 16.27
N ASP A 39 5.07 -21.38 15.94
CA ASP A 39 5.14 -21.98 14.60
C ASP A 39 3.91 -21.60 13.76
N ASP A 40 3.50 -20.34 13.89
CA ASP A 40 2.68 -19.64 12.90
C ASP A 40 3.58 -18.52 12.35
N ALA A 41 4.63 -18.93 11.62
CA ALA A 41 5.13 -18.06 10.58
C ALA A 41 3.98 -17.97 9.58
N ASP A 42 3.30 -16.81 9.53
CA ASP A 42 2.39 -16.48 8.44
C ASP A 42 3.09 -16.91 7.14
N GLU A 43 2.61 -17.98 6.50
CA GLU A 43 3.07 -18.39 5.17
C GLU A 43 2.74 -17.22 4.27
N LEU A 44 3.73 -16.35 4.06
CA LEU A 44 3.61 -15.19 3.20
C LEU A 44 3.31 -15.73 1.81
N GLU A 45 2.12 -15.41 1.29
CA GLU A 45 1.74 -15.86 -0.05
C GLU A 45 2.78 -15.35 -1.06
N PRO A 46 3.45 -16.25 -1.81
CA PRO A 46 4.48 -15.84 -2.74
C PRO A 46 3.86 -15.01 -3.86
N PHE A 47 4.34 -13.78 -4.05
CA PHE A 47 3.95 -12.94 -5.16
C PHE A 47 5.10 -12.72 -6.15
N VAL A 48 4.74 -12.46 -7.40
CA VAL A 48 5.71 -12.18 -8.45
C VAL A 48 6.10 -10.70 -8.41
N ILE A 49 7.36 -10.42 -8.10
CA ILE A 49 7.94 -9.09 -8.26
C ILE A 49 8.00 -8.79 -9.76
N VAL A 50 7.22 -7.81 -10.20
CA VAL A 50 7.10 -7.50 -11.64
C VAL A 50 8.42 -6.94 -12.20
N GLY A 51 9.31 -6.52 -11.30
CA GLY A 51 10.66 -6.03 -11.58
C GLY A 51 11.74 -7.09 -11.87
N SER A 52 11.63 -8.30 -11.34
CA SER A 52 12.68 -9.33 -11.50
C SER A 52 12.30 -10.43 -12.49
N ASN A 53 11.01 -10.51 -12.90
CA ASN A 53 10.43 -11.68 -13.60
C ASN A 53 10.65 -13.02 -12.87
N ILE A 54 11.11 -12.99 -11.61
CA ILE A 54 11.33 -14.16 -10.78
C ILE A 54 10.31 -14.08 -9.64
N ALA A 55 9.50 -15.12 -9.50
CA ALA A 55 8.68 -15.30 -8.31
C ALA A 55 9.63 -15.53 -7.14
N THR A 56 9.68 -14.58 -6.22
CA THR A 56 10.59 -14.60 -5.08
C THR A 56 9.80 -14.38 -3.81
N ASP A 57 10.14 -15.11 -2.76
CA ASP A 57 9.55 -14.96 -1.44
C ASP A 57 9.96 -13.59 -0.83
N ILE A 58 9.07 -12.98 -0.06
CA ILE A 58 9.25 -11.67 0.59
C ILE A 58 10.50 -11.64 1.49
N GLY A 59 10.93 -12.82 1.95
CA GLY A 59 12.10 -13.00 2.81
C GLY A 59 13.44 -13.24 2.12
N ASP A 60 13.55 -13.23 0.78
CA ASP A 60 14.85 -13.46 0.12
C ASP A 60 15.76 -12.23 0.26
N PRO A 61 16.86 -12.31 1.05
CA PRO A 61 17.75 -11.18 1.28
C PRO A 61 18.50 -10.73 0.00
N GLN A 62 18.43 -11.49 -1.09
CA GLN A 62 19.06 -11.12 -2.36
C GLN A 62 18.26 -10.06 -3.14
N VAL A 63 16.97 -9.86 -2.85
CA VAL A 63 16.13 -8.90 -3.56
C VAL A 63 15.94 -7.63 -2.72
N LYS A 64 16.69 -6.56 -3.05
CA LYS A 64 16.56 -5.24 -2.39
C LYS A 64 15.36 -4.44 -2.89
N VAL A 65 14.19 -5.05 -2.85
CA VAL A 65 12.91 -4.43 -3.21
C VAL A 65 12.06 -4.34 -1.95
N ASP A 66 11.69 -3.12 -1.56
CA ASP A 66 10.71 -2.94 -0.50
C ASP A 66 9.30 -3.07 -1.12
N ILE A 67 8.47 -3.93 -0.55
CA ILE A 67 7.08 -4.09 -0.97
C ILE A 67 6.16 -3.49 0.08
N PHE A 68 5.28 -2.61 -0.38
CA PHE A 68 4.23 -2.01 0.44
C PHE A 68 2.88 -2.47 -0.10
N THR A 69 2.15 -3.19 0.74
CA THR A 69 0.81 -3.68 0.46
C THR A 69 -0.23 -2.56 0.58
N GLU A 70 -1.45 -2.83 0.16
CA GLU A 70 -2.60 -1.96 0.39
C GLU A 70 -2.79 -1.61 1.87
N SER A 71 -2.61 -2.56 2.79
CA SER A 71 -2.71 -2.30 4.23
C SER A 71 -1.62 -1.36 4.71
N ASP A 72 -0.37 -1.52 4.25
CA ASP A 72 0.73 -0.61 4.63
C ASP A 72 0.45 0.83 4.18
N ILE A 73 -0.12 0.98 2.99
CA ILE A 73 -0.50 2.28 2.43
C ILE A 73 -1.65 2.89 3.25
N ALA A 74 -2.68 2.11 3.55
CA ALA A 74 -3.83 2.55 4.34
C ALA A 74 -3.41 2.96 5.77
N ASP A 75 -2.62 2.14 6.44
CA ASP A 75 -2.15 2.37 7.81
C ASP A 75 -1.23 3.59 7.91
N SER A 76 -0.57 3.96 6.81
CA SER A 76 0.23 5.19 6.77
C SER A 76 -0.63 6.45 6.91
N GLY A 77 -1.93 6.42 6.59
CA GLY A 77 -2.79 7.59 6.47
C GLY A 77 -2.36 8.55 5.35
N ALA A 78 -1.84 8.01 4.24
CA ALA A 78 -1.53 8.80 3.04
C ALA A 78 -2.75 8.86 2.12
N GLU A 79 -3.08 10.06 1.63
CA GLU A 79 -4.21 10.29 0.73
C GLU A 79 -3.82 10.20 -0.76
N THR A 80 -2.52 10.25 -1.05
CA THR A 80 -1.97 10.10 -2.40
C THR A 80 -0.73 9.21 -2.39
N LEU A 81 -0.39 8.60 -3.55
CA LEU A 81 0.87 7.85 -3.69
C LEU A 81 2.09 8.70 -3.41
N SER A 82 2.06 9.98 -3.81
CA SER A 82 3.17 10.90 -3.57
C SER A 82 3.37 11.17 -2.08
N GLN A 83 2.30 11.28 -1.29
CA GLN A 83 2.39 11.37 0.17
C GLN A 83 2.94 10.10 0.80
N PHE A 84 2.48 8.93 0.35
CA PHE A 84 2.97 7.65 0.85
C PHE A 84 4.47 7.48 0.61
N ILE A 85 4.91 7.73 -0.62
CA ILE A 85 6.32 7.59 -1.02
C ILE A 85 7.20 8.54 -0.20
N ARG A 86 6.79 9.80 0.02
CA ARG A 86 7.54 10.76 0.85
C ARG A 86 7.72 10.35 2.30
N LYS A 87 6.83 9.51 2.85
CA LYS A 87 6.97 8.99 4.22
C LYS A 87 8.12 7.98 4.31
N GLN A 88 8.62 7.48 3.17
CA GLN A 88 9.72 6.54 3.14
C GLN A 88 11.08 7.24 3.35
N PRO A 89 11.99 6.66 4.15
CA PRO A 89 13.23 7.32 4.56
C PRO A 89 14.19 7.63 3.43
N TYR A 90 14.08 6.90 2.30
CA TYR A 90 14.94 7.06 1.12
C TYR A 90 14.30 7.92 0.02
N ALA A 91 13.04 8.33 0.17
CA ALA A 91 12.32 9.18 -0.78
C ALA A 91 12.49 10.66 -0.40
N VAL A 92 13.71 11.15 -0.57
CA VAL A 92 14.11 12.54 -0.32
C VAL A 92 14.38 13.22 -1.66
N GLY A 93 14.09 14.52 -1.79
CA GLY A 93 14.47 15.28 -2.99
C GLY A 93 13.43 16.20 -3.60
N SER A 94 13.89 17.04 -4.52
CA SER A 94 13.12 18.08 -5.23
C SER A 94 12.14 17.52 -6.26
N GLY A 95 12.32 16.28 -6.72
CA GLY A 95 11.37 15.61 -7.63
C GLY A 95 10.08 15.17 -6.95
N ASN A 96 10.05 15.20 -5.61
CA ASN A 96 8.82 15.15 -4.84
C ASN A 96 8.20 16.56 -4.87
N SER A 97 7.60 16.93 -5.99
CA SER A 97 6.86 18.18 -6.18
C SER A 97 5.63 18.21 -5.27
N ASN A 98 5.59 19.21 -4.40
CA ASN A 98 4.67 19.27 -3.25
C ASN A 98 3.27 19.68 -3.69
N GLU A 99 2.27 18.84 -3.41
CA GLU A 99 0.84 19.14 -3.60
C GLU A 99 0.39 20.41 -2.86
N THR A 100 1.12 20.82 -1.82
CA THR A 100 0.68 21.88 -0.87
C THR A 100 1.62 23.07 -0.73
N ARG A 101 2.83 23.05 -1.30
CA ARG A 101 3.72 24.24 -1.30
C ARG A 101 3.73 24.89 -2.66
N SER A 102 3.16 26.09 -2.71
CA SER A 102 3.32 27.06 -3.80
C SER A 102 4.78 27.51 -3.90
N ASN A 103 5.64 26.68 -4.49
CA ASN A 103 7.05 27.00 -4.73
C ASN A 103 7.38 27.03 -6.24
N GLY A 104 6.43 27.46 -7.07
CA GLY A 104 6.62 27.59 -8.52
C GLY A 104 6.61 26.26 -9.30
N GLY A 105 6.18 25.16 -8.67
CA GLY A 105 5.95 23.89 -9.35
C GLY A 105 4.67 23.90 -10.22
N ASN A 106 4.61 23.02 -11.20
CA ASN A 106 3.47 22.83 -12.11
C ASN A 106 2.31 22.01 -11.51
N GLY A 107 2.38 21.63 -10.23
CA GLY A 107 1.36 20.82 -9.56
C GLY A 107 1.37 19.32 -9.93
N SER A 108 2.35 18.84 -10.69
CA SER A 108 2.53 17.39 -10.90
C SER A 108 3.23 16.74 -9.71
N ALA A 109 3.06 15.45 -9.49
CA ALA A 109 3.80 14.67 -8.51
C ALA A 109 4.79 13.70 -9.17
N GLY A 110 6.09 13.91 -8.93
CA GLY A 110 7.14 12.96 -9.29
C GLY A 110 7.65 12.17 -8.10
N VAL A 111 8.60 11.25 -8.37
CA VAL A 111 9.38 10.55 -7.35
C VAL A 111 10.85 10.84 -7.51
N ASP A 112 11.52 11.09 -6.40
CA ASP A 112 12.97 11.17 -6.32
C ASP A 112 13.46 10.31 -5.15
N LEU A 113 14.24 9.28 -5.47
CA LEU A 113 14.93 8.46 -4.48
C LEU A 113 16.32 9.04 -4.26
N ARG A 114 16.68 9.32 -3.00
CA ARG A 114 17.99 9.84 -2.57
C ARG A 114 18.36 11.26 -3.03
N GLY A 115 17.41 12.04 -3.53
CA GLY A 115 17.59 13.47 -3.80
C GLY A 115 18.47 13.76 -5.01
N LEU A 116 18.48 12.88 -5.99
CA LEU A 116 19.32 12.99 -7.19
C LEU A 116 18.68 13.90 -8.25
N GLY A 117 17.43 14.36 -8.05
CA GLY A 117 16.72 15.24 -8.96
C GLY A 117 16.32 14.58 -10.29
N GLY A 118 16.46 13.25 -10.38
CA GLY A 118 16.26 12.45 -11.58
C GLY A 118 16.82 11.04 -11.42
N GLY A 119 16.62 10.18 -12.43
CA GLY A 119 17.14 8.81 -12.41
C GLY A 119 16.35 7.84 -11.51
N THR A 120 15.16 8.21 -11.05
CA THR A 120 14.17 7.27 -10.52
C THR A 120 13.18 6.93 -11.62
N LEU A 121 13.04 5.64 -11.92
CA LEU A 121 12.08 5.17 -12.91
C LEU A 121 10.76 4.77 -12.25
N VAL A 122 9.65 5.33 -12.73
CA VAL A 122 8.31 4.87 -12.35
C VAL A 122 7.75 3.90 -13.40
N LEU A 123 7.29 2.74 -12.94
CA LEU A 123 6.64 1.70 -13.74
C LEU A 123 5.20 1.50 -13.27
N ILE A 124 4.34 1.06 -14.19
CA ILE A 124 3.00 0.56 -13.90
C ILE A 124 2.94 -0.88 -14.36
N ASN A 125 2.68 -1.81 -13.44
CA ASN A 125 2.67 -3.24 -13.70
C ASN A 125 3.92 -3.70 -14.49
N GLY A 126 5.09 -3.19 -14.10
CA GLY A 126 6.39 -3.48 -14.73
C GLY A 126 6.62 -2.83 -16.09
N ARG A 127 5.73 -1.94 -16.56
CA ARG A 127 5.84 -1.28 -17.87
C ARG A 127 5.98 0.23 -17.72
N ARG A 128 6.73 0.83 -18.65
CA ARG A 128 6.88 2.29 -18.73
C ARG A 128 5.59 2.92 -19.25
N PRO A 129 4.98 3.88 -18.52
CA PRO A 129 3.72 4.51 -18.93
C PRO A 129 3.87 5.48 -20.11
N GLY A 130 5.10 5.75 -20.57
CA GLY A 130 5.38 6.63 -21.70
C GLY A 130 6.80 7.22 -21.63
N ILE A 131 7.09 8.14 -22.54
CA ILE A 131 8.33 8.94 -22.54
C ILE A 131 8.13 10.10 -21.56
N GLY A 132 9.03 10.27 -20.59
CA GLY A 132 8.97 11.37 -19.62
C GLY A 132 8.40 11.02 -18.23
N GLY A 133 8.06 9.75 -17.98
CA GLY A 133 7.52 9.29 -16.69
C GLY A 133 6.00 9.44 -16.59
N ILE A 134 5.47 9.32 -15.37
CA ILE A 134 4.05 9.56 -15.06
C ILE A 134 3.93 10.49 -13.86
N ASP A 135 2.93 11.37 -13.92
CA ASP A 135 2.46 12.13 -12.77
C ASP A 135 1.68 11.20 -11.82
N LEU A 136 2.19 11.03 -10.60
CA LEU A 136 1.57 10.17 -9.60
C LEU A 136 0.15 10.61 -9.21
N ASN A 137 -0.22 11.87 -9.45
CA ASN A 137 -1.56 12.37 -9.17
C ASN A 137 -2.63 11.75 -10.08
N LEU A 138 -2.23 11.12 -11.19
CA LEU A 138 -3.12 10.42 -12.11
C LEU A 138 -3.48 9.01 -11.64
N VAL A 139 -2.89 8.51 -10.56
CA VAL A 139 -3.07 7.15 -10.09
C VAL A 139 -3.91 7.15 -8.80
N PRO A 140 -5.17 6.66 -8.83
CA PRO A 140 -5.97 6.49 -7.63
C PRO A 140 -5.34 5.45 -6.70
N LEU A 141 -5.22 5.76 -5.40
CA LEU A 141 -4.71 4.82 -4.40
C LEU A 141 -5.52 3.52 -4.35
N ALA A 142 -6.85 3.62 -4.46
CA ALA A 142 -7.75 2.47 -4.48
C ALA A 142 -7.51 1.48 -5.64
N ALA A 143 -6.81 1.90 -6.70
CA ALA A 143 -6.48 1.04 -7.84
C ALA A 143 -5.19 0.24 -7.58
N VAL A 144 -4.41 0.63 -6.58
CA VAL A 144 -3.11 0.06 -6.24
C VAL A 144 -3.31 -1.18 -5.37
N GLU A 145 -2.69 -2.28 -5.78
CA GLU A 145 -2.60 -3.50 -4.98
C GLU A 145 -1.40 -3.44 -4.05
N ARG A 146 -0.27 -2.99 -4.60
CA ARG A 146 0.98 -2.78 -3.88
C ARG A 146 1.93 -1.85 -4.63
N LEU A 147 2.89 -1.32 -3.90
CA LEU A 147 4.01 -0.54 -4.41
C LEU A 147 5.30 -1.33 -4.18
N GLU A 148 6.11 -1.49 -5.22
CA GLU A 148 7.42 -2.13 -5.16
C GLU A 148 8.50 -1.06 -5.38
N ILE A 149 9.43 -0.88 -4.43
CA ILE A 149 10.53 0.08 -4.56
C ILE A 149 11.87 -0.65 -4.57
N GLN A 150 12.50 -0.68 -5.75
CA GLN A 150 13.87 -1.16 -5.91
C GLN A 150 14.86 -0.02 -5.65
N LYS A 151 15.63 -0.17 -4.58
CA LYS A 151 16.60 0.83 -4.14
C LYS A 151 17.94 0.72 -4.87
N ASP A 152 18.25 -0.42 -5.45
CA ASP A 152 19.47 -0.59 -6.23
C ASP A 152 19.25 -0.07 -7.65
N GLY A 153 20.23 0.65 -8.19
CA GLY A 153 20.17 1.14 -9.56
C GLY A 153 19.96 -0.02 -10.53
N ALA A 154 18.88 0.04 -11.31
CA ALA A 154 18.45 -1.03 -12.21
C ALA A 154 18.68 -0.64 -13.68
N SER A 155 19.68 0.22 -13.94
CA SER A 155 19.95 0.73 -15.29
C SER A 155 20.32 -0.34 -16.31
N ALA A 156 20.84 -1.48 -15.87
CA ALA A 156 21.11 -2.62 -16.73
C ALA A 156 19.83 -3.28 -17.29
N LEU A 157 18.74 -3.25 -16.53
CA LEU A 157 17.46 -3.86 -16.90
C LEU A 157 16.51 -2.85 -17.53
N TYR A 158 16.49 -1.62 -17.01
CA TYR A 158 15.50 -0.61 -17.38
C TYR A 158 16.08 0.62 -18.07
N GLY A 159 17.40 0.77 -18.15
CA GLY A 159 18.05 1.90 -18.85
C GLY A 159 18.40 3.09 -17.95
N SER A 160 18.79 4.21 -18.57
CA SER A 160 19.37 5.39 -17.91
C SER A 160 18.50 6.06 -16.84
N ASP A 161 17.18 5.86 -16.87
CA ASP A 161 16.27 6.47 -15.90
C ASP A 161 16.21 5.74 -14.55
N ALA A 162 16.89 4.61 -14.40
CA ALA A 162 16.84 3.77 -13.20
C ALA A 162 18.16 3.78 -12.40
N ILE A 163 18.89 4.89 -12.38
CA ILE A 163 20.17 5.03 -11.65
C ILE A 163 19.94 5.10 -10.13
N ALA A 164 18.96 5.90 -9.71
CA ALA A 164 18.55 6.07 -8.32
C ALA A 164 17.72 4.88 -7.83
N GLY A 165 17.00 4.20 -8.73
CA GLY A 165 16.17 3.05 -8.43
C GLY A 165 14.92 2.99 -9.30
N VAL A 166 14.00 2.10 -8.93
CA VAL A 166 12.73 1.87 -9.64
C VAL A 166 11.59 1.87 -8.63
N VAL A 167 10.50 2.54 -8.98
CA VAL A 167 9.23 2.48 -8.26
C VAL A 167 8.20 1.86 -9.19
N ASN A 168 7.72 0.67 -8.84
CA ASN A 168 6.72 -0.04 -9.63
C ASN A 168 5.39 -0.04 -8.90
N ILE A 169 4.40 0.59 -9.53
CA ILE A 169 3.02 0.63 -9.06
C ILE A 169 2.31 -0.58 -9.65
N VAL A 170 1.84 -1.48 -8.80
CA VAL A 170 1.09 -2.67 -9.22
C VAL A 170 -0.39 -2.41 -9.00
N PHE A 171 -1.18 -2.48 -10.06
CA PHE A 171 -2.63 -2.36 -9.97
C PHE A 171 -3.28 -3.69 -9.65
N LYS A 172 -4.43 -3.61 -8.96
CA LYS A 172 -5.26 -4.76 -8.62
C LYS A 172 -5.60 -5.57 -9.88
N LYS A 173 -5.17 -6.82 -9.93
CA LYS A 173 -5.49 -7.75 -11.02
C LYS A 173 -6.66 -8.64 -10.63
N GLY A 174 -7.57 -8.92 -11.58
CA GLY A 174 -8.72 -9.78 -11.30
C GLY A 174 -9.75 -9.15 -10.36
N PHE A 175 -9.67 -7.84 -10.10
CA PHE A 175 -10.63 -7.15 -9.25
C PHE A 175 -12.00 -7.07 -9.93
N SER A 176 -13.02 -7.55 -9.24
CA SER A 176 -14.42 -7.43 -9.64
C SER A 176 -15.21 -6.78 -8.52
N GLY A 177 -15.75 -5.58 -8.78
CA GLY A 177 -16.46 -4.80 -7.78
C GLY A 177 -16.22 -3.31 -7.93
N THR A 178 -16.63 -2.55 -6.93
CA THR A 178 -16.46 -1.09 -6.87
C THR A 178 -15.97 -0.70 -5.48
N ILE A 179 -14.91 0.11 -5.43
CA ILE A 179 -14.36 0.76 -4.25
C ILE A 179 -14.66 2.25 -4.37
N VAL A 180 -15.09 2.85 -3.27
CA VAL A 180 -15.29 4.29 -3.13
C VAL A 180 -14.65 4.71 -1.83
N ASP A 181 -13.68 5.63 -1.91
CA ASP A 181 -13.02 6.19 -0.73
C ASP A 181 -13.31 7.68 -0.63
N LEU A 182 -13.59 8.13 0.59
CA LEU A 182 -13.84 9.52 0.92
C LEU A 182 -12.98 9.86 2.13
N GLY A 183 -12.12 10.87 2.00
CA GLY A 183 -11.28 11.37 3.08
C GLY A 183 -11.55 12.86 3.34
N TYR A 184 -11.55 13.22 4.61
CA TYR A 184 -11.60 14.60 5.07
C TYR A 184 -10.73 14.76 6.31
N GLY A 185 -9.86 15.76 6.30
CA GLY A 185 -9.03 16.15 7.45
C GLY A 185 -8.93 17.66 7.55
N ASN A 186 -8.79 18.20 8.75
CA ASN A 186 -8.51 19.62 8.94
C ASN A 186 -7.63 19.83 10.19
N THR A 187 -7.03 21.01 10.30
CA THR A 187 -6.30 21.43 11.50
C THR A 187 -7.24 22.24 12.41
N THR A 188 -6.97 22.22 13.71
CA THR A 188 -7.80 22.89 14.72
C THR A 188 -7.77 24.42 14.60
N ASP A 189 -6.61 25.00 14.30
CA ASP A 189 -6.37 26.45 14.44
C ASP A 189 -6.15 27.20 13.12
N THR A 190 -5.83 26.49 12.04
CA THR A 190 -5.53 27.07 10.73
C THR A 190 -6.31 26.25 9.71
N ASP A 191 -7.20 26.84 8.91
CA ASP A 191 -8.13 26.12 8.02
C ASP A 191 -7.42 25.44 6.82
N VAL A 192 -6.59 24.45 7.13
CA VAL A 192 -5.79 23.65 6.20
C VAL A 192 -6.53 22.34 5.91
N GLY A 193 -7.77 22.48 5.49
CA GLY A 193 -8.63 21.35 5.14
C GLY A 193 -8.06 20.55 3.97
N GLN A 194 -8.13 19.23 4.08
CA GLN A 194 -7.81 18.26 3.05
C GLN A 194 -9.04 17.43 2.74
N GLN A 195 -9.29 17.20 1.45
CA GLN A 195 -10.39 16.39 0.96
C GLN A 195 -9.88 15.44 -0.12
N SER A 196 -10.28 14.18 -0.04
CA SER A 196 -10.00 13.17 -1.04
C SER A 196 -11.28 12.41 -1.41
N TYR A 197 -11.43 12.14 -2.69
CA TYR A 197 -12.50 11.31 -3.22
C TYR A 197 -11.88 10.38 -4.25
N SER A 198 -12.09 9.07 -4.11
CA SER A 198 -11.61 8.08 -5.06
C SER A 198 -12.74 7.13 -5.43
N PHE A 199 -12.78 6.71 -6.69
CA PHE A 199 -13.62 5.60 -7.11
C PHE A 199 -12.83 4.68 -8.04
N VAL A 200 -12.99 3.39 -7.85
CA VAL A 200 -12.40 2.37 -8.72
C VAL A 200 -13.43 1.28 -8.92
N THR A 201 -13.63 0.87 -10.17
CA THR A 201 -14.48 -0.24 -10.53
C THR A 201 -13.71 -1.22 -11.40
N GLY A 202 -13.90 -2.51 -11.14
CA GLY A 202 -13.25 -3.58 -11.86
C GLY A 202 -14.25 -4.59 -12.40
N LEU A 203 -13.93 -5.14 -13.56
CA LEU A 203 -14.60 -6.29 -14.15
C LEU A 203 -13.53 -7.31 -14.52
N ALA A 204 -13.61 -8.49 -13.93
CA ALA A 204 -12.68 -9.57 -14.15
C ALA A 204 -13.42 -10.86 -14.49
N ASP A 205 -12.90 -11.57 -15.48
CA ASP A 205 -13.27 -12.91 -15.92
C ASP A 205 -11.98 -13.71 -16.19
N GLU A 206 -12.07 -15.00 -16.51
CA GLU A 206 -10.90 -15.89 -16.68
C GLU A 206 -9.85 -15.39 -17.68
N LYS A 207 -10.24 -14.56 -18.65
CA LYS A 207 -9.36 -14.06 -19.73
C LYS A 207 -9.24 -12.55 -19.80
N THR A 208 -10.06 -11.82 -19.04
CA THR A 208 -10.21 -10.37 -19.20
C THR A 208 -10.22 -9.72 -17.82
N SER A 209 -9.36 -8.73 -17.61
CA SER A 209 -9.36 -7.89 -16.41
C SER A 209 -9.36 -6.44 -16.84
N ILE A 210 -10.42 -5.71 -16.49
CA ILE A 210 -10.57 -4.28 -16.76
C ILE A 210 -10.69 -3.57 -15.42
N LEU A 211 -9.88 -2.53 -15.24
CA LEU A 211 -9.93 -1.64 -14.07
C LEU A 211 -10.11 -0.21 -14.57
N ILE A 212 -11.11 0.48 -14.04
CA ILE A 212 -11.42 1.88 -14.35
C ILE A 212 -11.50 2.62 -13.03
N GLY A 213 -10.84 3.77 -12.92
CA GLY A 213 -10.93 4.57 -11.71
C GLY A 213 -10.53 6.01 -11.91
N GLY A 214 -10.84 6.82 -10.92
CA GLY A 214 -10.48 8.23 -10.85
C GLY A 214 -10.39 8.69 -9.41
N SER A 215 -9.63 9.77 -9.20
CA SER A 215 -9.46 10.38 -7.89
C SER A 215 -9.47 11.90 -8.00
N TYR A 216 -9.95 12.54 -6.93
CA TYR A 216 -9.89 13.97 -6.71
C TYR A 216 -9.26 14.20 -5.35
N TYR A 217 -8.23 15.04 -5.30
CA TYR A 217 -7.58 15.45 -4.08
C TYR A 217 -7.47 16.97 -4.05
N LYS A 218 -7.81 17.58 -2.92
CA LYS A 218 -7.66 19.02 -2.69
C LYS A 218 -7.18 19.27 -1.28
N ALA A 219 -6.17 20.11 -1.16
CA ALA A 219 -5.69 20.64 0.11
C ALA A 219 -5.71 22.17 0.09
N ASN A 220 -6.18 22.77 1.19
CA ASN A 220 -6.14 24.22 1.37
C ASN A 220 -4.70 24.68 1.62
N ALA A 221 -4.42 25.92 1.22
CA ALA A 221 -3.12 26.53 1.43
C ALA A 221 -2.89 26.83 2.92
N LEU A 222 -1.69 26.52 3.41
CA LEU A 222 -1.21 27.02 4.69
C LEU A 222 -0.57 28.39 4.46
N TYR A 223 -1.20 29.43 4.99
CA TYR A 223 -0.67 30.79 4.95
C TYR A 223 0.21 31.05 6.18
N SER A 224 1.33 31.75 5.97
CA SER A 224 2.13 32.26 7.08
C SER A 224 1.33 33.34 7.81
N VAL A 225 1.17 33.19 9.12
CA VAL A 225 0.74 34.26 10.01
C VAL A 225 2.01 34.98 10.47
N ASP A 226 2.27 36.16 9.90
CA ASP A 226 3.26 37.12 10.38
C ASP A 226 2.73 37.87 11.62
#